data_AF-A0A848J3B4-F1
#
_entry.id   AF-A0A848J3B4-F1
#
_cell.length_a   1.000
_cell.length_b   1.000
_cell.length_c   1.000
_cell.angle_alpha   90.00
_cell.angle_beta   90.00
_cell.angle_gamma   90.00
#
_symmetry.space_group_name_H-M   'P 1'
#
loop_
_entity.id
_entity.type
_entity.pdbx_description
1 polymer ?
#
loop_
_entity_poly.entity_id
_entity_poly.type
_entity_poly.pdbx_seq_one_letter_code
_entity_poly.pdbx_strand_id
1 'polypeptide(L)' 'MKIILILIGTSLVVALVFLVLFIRAVRSGQYDDIESPARRMLFDSNTRKSKESGNMT' A
#
# COMPACT_ATOMS: atom_id res chain seq x y z
N MET A 1 -16.23 15.73 38.72
CA MET A 1 -15.82 14.30 38.70
C MET A 1 -16.49 13.47 37.60
N LYS A 2 -17.74 13.74 37.18
CA LYS A 2 -18.38 13.05 36.05
C LYS A 2 -17.74 13.31 34.67
N ILE A 3 -17.12 14.49 34.49
CA ILE A 3 -16.46 14.87 33.23
C ILE A 3 -15.33 13.92 32.83
N ILE A 4 -14.61 13.36 33.82
CA ILE A 4 -13.48 12.46 33.58
C ILE A 4 -13.97 11.14 32.95
N LEU A 5 -15.12 10.63 33.41
CA LEU A 5 -15.71 9.41 32.85
C LEU A 5 -16.16 9.61 31.40
N ILE A 6 -16.72 10.78 31.08
CA ILE A 6 -17.09 11.14 29.70
C ILE A 6 -15.82 11.24 28.84
N LEU A 7 -14.77 11.89 29.33
CA LEU A 7 -13.52 12.07 28.61
C LEU A 7 -12.82 10.74 28.29
N ILE A 8 -12.81 9.81 29.25
CA ILE A 8 -12.28 8.45 29.06
C ILE A 8 -13.11 7.68 28.03
N GLY A 9 -14.44 7.77 28.09
CA GLY A 9 -15.31 7.13 27.11
C GLY A 9 -15.05 7.64 25.70
N THR A 10 -15.01 8.97 25.53
CA THR A 10 -14.77 9.60 24.23
C THR A 10 -13.37 9.30 23.69
N SER A 11 -12.33 9.31 24.52
CA SER A 11 -10.96 8.99 24.06
C SER A 11 -10.85 7.54 23.59
N LEU A 12 -11.51 6.60 24.28
CA LEU A 12 -11.55 5.20 23.89
C LEU A 12 -12.27 5.00 22.55
N VAL A 13 -13.41 5.68 22.35
CA VAL A 13 -14.15 5.65 21.08
C VAL A 13 -13.29 6.16 19.93
N VAL A 14 -12.61 7.30 20.10
CA VAL A 14 -11.71 7.86 19.08
C VAL A 14 -10.57 6.88 18.76
N ALA A 15 -9.97 6.27 19.78
CA ALA A 15 -8.90 5.28 19.60
C ALA A 15 -9.38 4.05 18.80
N LEU A 16 -10.58 3.53 19.10
CA LEU A 16 -11.15 2.39 18.38
C LEU A 16 -11.49 2.74 16.92
N VAL A 17 -12.06 3.91 16.67
CA VAL A 17 -12.33 4.38 15.30
C VAL A 17 -11.03 4.48 14.51
N PHE A 18 -10.00 5.08 15.11
CA PHE A 18 -8.69 5.22 14.47
C PHE A 18 -8.06 3.86 14.18
N LEU A 19 -8.14 2.92 15.12
CA LEU A 19 -7.64 1.55 14.95
C LEU A 19 -8.36 0.81 13.82
N VAL A 20 -9.68 0.91 13.73
CA VAL A 20 -10.46 0.27 12.65
C VAL A 20 -10.11 0.87 11.29
N LEU A 21 -10.02 2.19 11.19
CA LEU A 21 -9.61 2.87 9.96
C LEU A 21 -8.19 2.48 9.55
N PHE A 22 -7.27 2.42 10.51
CA PHE A 22 -5.89 1.99 10.28
C PHE A 22 -5.81 0.56 9.73
N ILE A 23 -6.52 -0.39 10.36
CA ILE A 23 -6.55 -1.78 9.89
C ILE A 23 -7.15 -1.86 8.48
N ARG A 24 -8.22 -1.10 8.20
CA ARG A 24 -8.82 -1.06 6.86
C ARG A 24 -7.85 -0.51 5.82
N ALA A 25 -7.14 0.57 6.13
CA ALA A 25 -6.16 1.17 5.23
C ALA A 25 -5.02 0.20 4.91
N VAL A 26 -4.47 -0.48 5.94
CA VAL A 26 -3.40 -1.48 5.77
C VAL A 26 -3.86 -2.67 4.92
N ARG A 27 -5.11 -3.12 5.10
CA ARG A 27 -5.69 -4.23 4.32
C ARG A 27 -6.16 -3.83 2.92
N SER A 28 -6.28 -2.54 2.61
CA SER A 28 -6.80 -2.04 1.34
C SER A 28 -5.83 -2.19 0.15
N GLY A 29 -4.71 -2.91 0.31
CA GLY A 29 -3.76 -3.13 -0.78
C GLY A 29 -2.98 -1.87 -1.16
N GLN A 30 -2.91 -0.85 -0.29
CA GLN A 30 -2.11 0.37 -0.57
C GLN A 30 -0.60 0.08 -0.72
N TYR A 31 -0.17 -1.14 -0.39
CA TYR A 31 1.19 -1.64 -0.57
C TYR A 31 1.38 -2.46 -1.86
N ASP A 32 0.36 -2.57 -2.71
CA ASP A 32 0.46 -3.31 -3.99
C ASP A 32 1.15 -2.48 -5.08
N ASP A 33 1.23 -1.15 -4.92
CA ASP A 33 1.95 -0.21 -5.80
C ASP A 33 3.44 0.00 -5.41
N ILE A 34 4.06 -0.98 -4.75
CA ILE A 34 5.50 -0.96 -4.41
C ILE A 34 6.38 -1.41 -5.60
N GLU A 35 5.77 -1.84 -6.71
CA GLU A 35 6.49 -2.13 -7.95
C GLU A 35 6.98 -0.83 -8.61
N SER A 36 8.24 -0.50 -8.32
CA SER A 36 8.86 0.72 -8.81
C SER A 36 9.00 0.71 -10.34
N PRO A 37 8.78 1.86 -11.01
CA PRO A 37 8.96 1.97 -12.46
C PRO A 37 10.39 1.62 -12.90
N ALA A 38 11.38 1.78 -12.02
CA ALA A 38 12.76 1.38 -12.26
C ALA A 38 12.92 -0.13 -12.46
N ARG A 39 12.19 -0.97 -11.72
CA ARG A 39 12.25 -2.43 -11.86
C ARG A 39 11.75 -2.84 -13.25
N ARG A 40 10.65 -2.24 -13.71
CA ARG A 40 10.11 -2.46 -15.05
C ARG A 40 11.10 -2.05 -16.14
N MET A 41 11.70 -0.88 -16.04
CA MET A 41 12.64 -0.36 -17.06
C MET A 41 13.93 -1.19 -17.16
N LEU A 42 14.45 -1.69 -16.03
CA LEU A 42 15.66 -2.52 -16.00
C LEU A 42 15.44 -3.89 -16.67
N PHE A 43 14.29 -4.52 -16.45
CA PHE A 43 14.00 -5.86 -16.98
C PHE A 43 13.29 -5.87 -18.35
N ASP A 44 12.59 -4.79 -18.75
CA ASP A 44 12.01 -4.67 -20.11
C ASP A 44 13.10 -4.57 -21.19
N SER A 45 14.29 -4.05 -20.85
CA SER A 45 15.38 -3.84 -21.80
C SER A 45 16.03 -5.14 -22.30
N ASN A 46 15.97 -6.22 -21.50
CA ASN A 46 16.52 -7.53 -21.89
C ASN A 46 15.58 -8.34 -22.81
N THR A 47 14.27 -8.19 -22.65
CA THR A 47 13.28 -8.94 -23.44
C THR A 47 13.21 -8.47 -24.89
N ARG A 48 13.45 -7.17 -25.16
CA ARG A 48 13.43 -6.62 -26.53
C ARG A 48 14.64 -7.05 -27.37
N LYS A 49 15.85 -7.10 -26.78
CA LYS A 49 17.06 -7.55 -27.49
C LYS A 49 17.00 -9.00 -27.97
N SER A 50 16.27 -9.89 -27.28
CA SER A 50 16.15 -11.29 -27.70
C SER A 50 15.14 -11.51 -28.82
N LYS A 51 14.10 -10.66 -28.95
CA LYS A 51 13.09 -10.78 -30.02
C LYS A 51 13.55 -10.19 -31.36
N GLU A 52 14.40 -9.17 -31.33
CA GLU A 52 14.92 -8.51 -32.54
C GLU A 52 15.93 -9.39 -33.29
N SER A 53 16.71 -10.21 -32.58
CA SER A 53 17.70 -11.13 -33.18
C SER A 53 17.10 -12.45 -33.70
N GLY A 54 15.82 -12.72 -33.46
CA GLY A 54 15.14 -13.98 -33.82
C GLY A 54 14.19 -13.90 -35.01
N ASN A 55 13.87 -12.69 -35.49
CA ASN A 55 12.94 -12.46 -36.60
C ASN A 55 13.64 -11.89 -37.85
N MET A 56 14.94 -12.13 -37.99
CA MET A 56 15.70 -11.85 -39.21
C MET A 56 16.00 -13.17 -39.95
N THR A 57 14.96 -13.91 -40.32
CA THR A 57 14.97 -14.95 -41.35
C THR A 57 13.71 -14.86 -42.17
#